data_AF-A0A2E2EHH8-F1
#
_entry.id   AF-A0A2E2EHH8-F1
#
_cell.length_a   1.000
_cell.length_b   1.000
_cell.length_c   1.000
_cell.angle_alpha   90.00
_cell.angle_beta   90.00
_cell.angle_gamma   90.00
#
_symmetry.space_group_name_H-M   'P 1'
#
loop_
_entity.id
_entity.type
_entity.pdbx_description
1 polymer ?
#
loop_
_entity_poly.entity_id
_entity_poly.type
_entity_poly.pdbx_seq_one_letter_code
_entity_poly.pdbx_strand_id
1 'polypeptide(L)'
;MNNTDECCKSGCKDCPWGYKEKNNNNNIKKENIMCPKCESKISVKKSLAALAIMFVAIWSLESYASGNMDHSKMDHSKMDHSKMKHGKMGKKSSRKTLSEGTKKSVVNALEANEELHNSFFKYDGKKVEAAAKKLKLAIEEIDDAELSKLLKFSKTKLGEIKASSSRDDNNQNYHLVSMALIHVVNTYDVGSKYNAYSCPMVKKKWVQNSKKMAKVHNPYAPNMPHCGSKDTNH
;
A
#
# COMPACT_ATOMS: atom_id res chain seq x y z
N MET A 1 7.72 28.24 -12.02
CA MET A 1 8.43 27.48 -10.98
C MET A 1 7.38 26.73 -10.21
N ASN A 2 7.33 25.40 -10.33
CA ASN A 2 6.20 24.58 -9.87
C ASN A 2 6.36 24.23 -8.38
N ASN A 3 5.29 24.42 -7.60
CA ASN A 3 5.22 24.14 -6.15
C ASN A 3 5.46 22.68 -5.76
N THR A 4 5.69 21.78 -6.73
CA THR A 4 6.09 20.39 -6.50
C THR A 4 7.56 20.25 -6.11
N ASP A 5 8.39 21.24 -6.41
CA ASP A 5 9.85 21.15 -6.19
C ASP A 5 10.30 21.61 -4.80
N GLU A 6 9.47 22.35 -4.05
CA GLU A 6 9.82 22.83 -2.70
C GLU A 6 9.80 21.73 -1.63
N CYS A 7 9.05 20.64 -1.88
CA CYS A 7 8.94 19.53 -0.94
C CYS A 7 10.25 18.73 -0.81
N CYS A 8 11.11 18.75 -1.84
CA CYS A 8 12.42 18.12 -1.81
C CYS A 8 13.51 19.01 -1.20
N LYS A 9 13.34 20.33 -1.16
CA LYS A 9 14.34 21.25 -0.58
C LYS A 9 14.21 21.38 0.93
N SER A 10 13.01 21.21 1.46
CA SER A 10 12.75 21.24 2.90
C SER A 10 12.52 19.81 3.41
N GLY A 11 13.58 19.16 3.89
CA GLY A 11 13.55 17.77 4.35
C GLY A 11 12.31 17.46 5.20
N CYS A 12 11.38 16.69 4.62
CA CYS A 12 10.20 16.22 5.32
C CYS A 12 10.63 15.28 6.44
N LYS A 13 10.31 15.65 7.69
CA LYS A 13 10.72 14.95 8.91
C LYS A 13 10.17 13.52 9.03
N ASP A 14 9.17 13.16 8.19
CA ASP A 14 8.38 11.93 8.30
C ASP A 14 8.37 11.05 7.02
N CYS A 15 9.37 11.17 6.15
CA CYS A 15 9.52 10.21 5.04
C CYS A 15 9.91 8.81 5.58
N PRO A 16 9.18 7.71 5.28
CA PRO A 16 9.36 6.43 5.97
C PRO A 16 10.57 5.59 5.52
N TRP A 17 11.46 6.14 4.70
CA TRP A 17 12.70 5.48 4.32
C TRP A 17 13.79 6.52 4.42
N GLY A 18 14.63 6.40 5.44
CA GLY A 18 15.72 7.33 5.74
C GLY A 18 16.70 7.46 4.58
N TYR A 19 16.37 8.36 3.64
CA TYR A 19 17.28 8.81 2.61
C TYR A 19 18.36 9.64 3.30
N LYS A 20 19.51 9.01 3.52
CA LYS A 20 20.74 9.73 3.79
C LYS A 20 21.36 10.04 2.44
N GLU A 21 21.43 11.32 2.06
CA GLU A 21 22.33 11.74 1.00
C GLU A 21 23.74 11.27 1.39
N LYS A 22 24.23 10.23 0.71
CA LYS A 22 25.66 9.93 0.70
C LYS A 22 26.22 10.45 -0.62
N ASN A 23 27.19 11.33 -0.45
CA ASN A 23 27.96 12.05 -1.44
C ASN A 23 28.26 11.31 -2.75
N ASN A 24 28.08 12.06 -3.84
CA ASN A 24 28.81 12.05 -5.12
C ASN A 24 29.34 10.70 -5.62
N ASN A 25 28.47 9.99 -6.33
CA ASN A 25 28.72 9.35 -7.63
C ASN A 25 27.71 8.22 -7.79
N ASN A 26 26.54 8.51 -8.36
CA ASN A 26 25.78 7.58 -9.21
C ASN A 26 24.52 8.30 -9.72
N ASN A 27 24.36 8.33 -11.05
CA ASN A 27 23.25 8.95 -11.76
C ASN A 27 21.91 8.23 -11.47
N ILE A 28 21.23 8.60 -10.40
CA ILE A 28 19.82 8.24 -10.17
C ILE A 28 18.97 9.35 -10.78
N LYS A 29 18.29 9.03 -11.89
CA LYS A 29 17.30 9.94 -12.50
C LYS A 29 16.17 10.21 -11.51
N LYS A 30 15.86 11.49 -11.31
CA LYS A 30 14.88 12.04 -10.35
C LYS A 30 13.41 11.59 -10.57
N GLU A 31 13.14 10.81 -11.60
CA GLU A 31 11.80 10.63 -12.18
C GLU A 31 10.96 9.53 -11.51
N ASN A 32 11.51 8.77 -10.55
CA ASN A 32 10.82 7.60 -9.96
C ASN A 32 10.52 7.73 -8.45
N ILE A 33 10.53 8.93 -7.89
CA ILE A 33 10.16 9.15 -6.48
C ILE A 33 8.67 9.52 -6.43
N MET A 34 7.81 8.52 -6.21
CA MET A 34 6.40 8.76 -5.88
C MET A 34 6.29 9.21 -4.43
N CYS A 35 6.18 10.52 -4.20
CA CYS A 35 5.81 11.07 -2.91
C CYS A 35 4.29 10.91 -2.67
N PRO A 36 3.84 10.48 -1.48
CA PRO A 36 2.43 10.57 -1.12
C PRO A 36 1.99 12.04 -1.15
N LYS A 37 0.76 12.32 -1.61
CA LYS A 37 0.16 13.66 -1.57
C LYS A 37 0.08 14.12 -0.11
N CYS A 38 0.91 15.09 0.26
CA CYS A 38 0.76 15.80 1.52
C CYS A 38 -0.40 16.78 1.38
N GLU A 39 -1.56 16.47 1.96
CA GLU A 39 -2.62 17.46 2.12
C GLU A 39 -2.21 18.44 3.23
N SER A 40 -2.17 19.72 2.90
CA SER A 40 -1.91 20.80 3.85
C SER A 40 -3.08 20.88 4.83
N LYS A 41 -2.81 20.65 6.13
CA LYS A 41 -3.78 20.92 7.19
C LYS A 41 -3.96 22.43 7.33
N ILE A 42 -5.05 22.97 6.79
CA ILE A 42 -5.47 24.35 7.08
C ILE A 42 -5.97 24.38 8.53
N SER A 43 -5.16 24.98 9.40
CA SER A 43 -5.54 25.28 10.78
C SER A 43 -6.47 26.49 10.81
N VAL A 44 -7.79 26.26 10.82
CA VAL A 44 -8.78 27.33 11.04
C VAL A 44 -8.76 27.70 12.53
N LYS A 45 -8.00 28.75 12.89
CA LYS A 45 -8.12 29.37 14.21
C LYS A 45 -9.46 30.12 14.25
N LYS A 46 -10.31 29.78 15.21
CA LYS A 46 -11.55 30.52 15.49
C LYS A 46 -11.19 31.96 15.88
N SER A 47 -11.64 32.93 15.11
CA SER A 47 -11.71 34.32 15.56
C SER A 47 -13.10 34.85 15.25
N LEU A 48 -13.85 35.13 16.31
CA LEU A 48 -15.12 35.84 16.27
C LEU A 48 -14.81 37.33 16.09
N ALA A 49 -15.15 37.88 14.93
CA ALA A 49 -15.43 39.29 14.77
C ALA A 49 -16.41 39.45 13.61
N ALA A 50 -17.65 39.79 13.94
CA ALA A 50 -18.66 40.19 12.99
C ALA A 50 -18.30 41.54 12.37
N LEU A 51 -18.59 41.73 11.08
CA LEU A 51 -19.26 42.93 10.56
C LEU A 51 -19.65 42.70 9.09
N ALA A 52 -20.90 43.04 8.81
CA ALA A 52 -21.59 42.83 7.55
C ALA A 52 -21.18 43.86 6.49
N ILE A 53 -21.03 43.42 5.23
CA ILE A 53 -21.32 44.24 4.05
C ILE A 53 -22.00 43.33 3.02
N MET A 54 -23.25 43.65 2.71
CA MET A 54 -23.97 43.12 1.56
C MET A 54 -23.42 43.75 0.29
N PHE A 55 -23.04 42.92 -0.69
CA PHE A 55 -23.13 43.29 -2.10
C PHE A 55 -23.73 42.11 -2.88
N VAL A 56 -24.89 42.39 -3.47
CA VAL A 56 -25.60 41.55 -4.43
C VAL A 56 -24.94 41.74 -5.80
N ALA A 57 -24.50 40.66 -6.44
CA ALA A 57 -24.43 40.57 -7.89
C ALA A 57 -24.52 39.10 -8.31
N ILE A 58 -25.52 38.81 -9.14
CA ILE A 58 -25.86 37.50 -9.69
C ILE A 58 -25.14 37.35 -11.04
N TRP A 59 -24.90 36.08 -11.44
CA TRP A 59 -24.50 35.55 -12.76
C TRP A 59 -23.00 35.63 -13.13
N SER A 60 -22.33 34.47 -13.07
CA SER A 60 -21.85 33.76 -14.27
C SER A 60 -21.26 32.41 -13.88
N LEU A 61 -22.00 31.36 -14.23
CA LEU A 61 -21.51 30.00 -14.30
C LEU A 61 -20.83 29.88 -15.67
N GLU A 62 -19.53 29.63 -15.71
CA GLU A 62 -18.88 29.08 -16.89
C GLU A 62 -17.87 28.03 -16.45
N SER A 63 -18.09 26.83 -17.00
CA SER A 63 -17.22 25.68 -16.94
C SER A 63 -15.95 25.92 -17.78
N TYR A 64 -15.12 24.89 -17.92
CA TYR A 64 -13.81 24.83 -18.60
C TYR A 64 -12.65 25.26 -17.67
N ALA A 65 -11.72 24.38 -17.30
CA ALA A 65 -10.92 23.60 -18.22
C ALA A 65 -10.78 22.11 -17.83
N SER A 66 -11.41 21.23 -18.60
CA SER A 66 -10.88 19.89 -18.86
C SER A 66 -9.63 20.05 -19.73
N GLY A 67 -8.45 19.86 -19.16
CA GLY A 67 -7.23 19.76 -19.94
C GLY A 67 -7.32 18.55 -20.85
N ASN A 68 -7.47 18.80 -22.16
CA ASN A 68 -7.38 17.79 -23.19
C ASN A 68 -5.89 17.41 -23.30
N MET A 69 -5.46 16.37 -22.57
CA MET A 69 -4.13 15.79 -22.80
C MET A 69 -4.20 14.98 -24.08
N ASP A 70 -3.67 15.55 -25.16
CA ASP A 70 -3.41 14.84 -26.40
C ASP A 70 -2.41 13.71 -26.13
N HIS A 71 -2.86 12.46 -26.22
CA HIS A 71 -2.02 11.26 -26.09
C HIS A 71 -1.34 10.87 -27.42
N SER A 72 -1.45 11.71 -28.45
CA SER A 72 -0.96 11.42 -29.81
C SER A 72 0.51 11.80 -29.98
N LYS A 73 1.40 11.12 -29.24
CA LYS A 73 2.82 10.87 -29.59
C LYS A 73 3.58 10.41 -28.35
N MET A 74 3.39 9.14 -27.98
CA MET A 74 4.47 8.40 -27.35
C MET A 74 4.87 7.28 -28.31
N ASP A 75 5.95 7.53 -29.04
CA ASP A 75 6.63 6.49 -29.82
C ASP A 75 7.23 5.47 -28.85
N HIS A 76 6.64 4.28 -28.81
CA HIS A 76 7.11 3.15 -28.01
C HIS A 76 8.12 2.26 -28.76
N SER A 77 8.60 2.68 -29.93
CA SER A 77 9.54 1.89 -30.73
C SER A 77 10.99 2.14 -30.33
N LYS A 78 11.36 1.66 -29.14
CA LYS A 78 12.71 1.16 -28.76
C LYS A 78 12.81 0.99 -27.23
N MET A 79 12.22 -0.08 -26.72
CA MET A 79 12.75 -0.71 -25.51
C MET A 79 13.23 -2.12 -25.88
N ASP A 80 14.53 -2.25 -26.07
CA ASP A 80 15.20 -3.53 -26.17
C ASP A 80 15.18 -4.22 -24.80
N HIS A 81 14.35 -5.26 -24.67
CA HIS A 81 14.24 -6.08 -23.45
C HIS A 81 15.28 -7.22 -23.41
N SER A 82 16.26 -7.27 -24.30
CA SER A 82 17.21 -8.39 -24.42
C SER A 82 18.21 -8.55 -23.27
N LYS A 83 18.18 -7.65 -22.26
CA LYS A 83 19.10 -7.72 -21.11
C LYS A 83 18.40 -7.57 -19.75
N MET A 84 17.33 -8.33 -19.53
CA MET A 84 17.03 -8.78 -18.17
C MET A 84 17.46 -10.23 -18.04
N LYS A 85 18.73 -10.44 -17.65
CA LYS A 85 19.11 -11.74 -17.09
C LYS A 85 18.26 -11.93 -15.85
N HIS A 86 17.28 -12.83 -15.92
CA HIS A 86 16.60 -13.35 -14.75
C HIS A 86 17.68 -13.86 -13.81
N GLY A 87 17.97 -13.05 -12.79
CA GLY A 87 18.89 -13.41 -11.73
C GLY A 87 18.45 -14.76 -11.20
N LYS A 88 19.30 -15.76 -11.43
CA LYS A 88 19.24 -17.09 -10.86
C LYS A 88 18.84 -16.91 -9.39
N MET A 89 17.60 -17.24 -9.02
CA MET A 89 17.16 -17.27 -7.62
C MET A 89 17.86 -18.46 -6.95
N GLY A 90 19.15 -18.28 -6.71
CA GLY A 90 20.02 -19.21 -6.02
C GLY A 90 19.77 -19.12 -4.52
N LYS A 91 19.71 -20.32 -3.91
CA LYS A 91 19.48 -20.61 -2.49
C LYS A 91 18.07 -20.28 -1.98
N LYS A 92 17.29 -21.34 -1.72
CA LYS A 92 16.29 -21.34 -0.65
C LYS A 92 17.02 -20.94 0.63
N SER A 93 17.05 -19.64 0.93
CA SER A 93 17.38 -19.18 2.28
C SER A 93 16.36 -19.84 3.18
N SER A 94 16.82 -20.69 4.09
CA SER A 94 15.95 -21.23 5.13
C SER A 94 15.33 -20.05 5.88
N ARG A 95 14.00 -20.00 5.95
CA ARG A 95 13.28 -18.96 6.70
C ARG A 95 13.70 -19.03 8.17
N LYS A 96 13.75 -17.87 8.84
CA LYS A 96 14.05 -17.78 10.27
C LYS A 96 13.00 -18.52 11.09
N THR A 97 13.42 -19.34 12.04
CA THR A 97 12.49 -20.01 12.98
C THR A 97 11.94 -18.99 13.98
N LEU A 98 10.68 -19.16 14.38
CA LEU A 98 10.02 -18.41 15.45
C LEU A 98 9.79 -19.34 16.64
N SER A 99 9.61 -18.76 17.83
CA SER A 99 9.07 -19.52 18.96
C SER A 99 7.68 -20.06 18.60
N GLU A 100 7.26 -21.18 19.18
CA GLU A 100 5.94 -21.76 18.89
C GLU A 100 4.80 -20.79 19.23
N GLY A 101 4.92 -20.04 20.33
CA GLY A 101 3.95 -18.99 20.72
C GLY A 101 3.86 -17.89 19.68
N THR A 102 5.00 -17.30 19.29
CA THR A 102 5.06 -16.25 18.28
C THR A 102 4.56 -16.75 16.92
N LYS A 103 4.95 -17.96 16.52
CA LYS A 103 4.49 -18.59 15.26
C LYS A 103 2.97 -18.73 15.24
N LYS A 104 2.37 -19.17 16.34
CA LYS A 104 0.92 -19.27 16.49
C LYS A 104 0.24 -17.90 16.36
N SER A 105 0.72 -16.87 17.04
CA SER A 105 0.16 -15.51 16.94
C SER A 105 0.28 -14.94 15.52
N VAL A 106 1.41 -15.17 14.84
CA VAL A 106 1.58 -14.76 13.43
C VAL A 106 0.59 -15.49 12.53
N VAL A 107 0.39 -16.80 12.71
CA VAL A 107 -0.60 -17.57 11.95
C VAL A 107 -2.01 -17.04 12.21
N ASN A 108 -2.38 -16.73 13.45
CA ASN A 108 -3.68 -16.13 13.78
C ASN A 108 -3.89 -14.79 13.05
N ALA A 109 -2.85 -13.94 12.97
CA ALA A 109 -2.91 -12.70 12.19
C ALA A 109 -3.09 -12.97 10.68
N LEU A 110 -2.43 -14.00 10.13
CA LEU A 110 -2.61 -14.39 8.73
C LEU A 110 -4.01 -14.94 8.44
N GLU A 111 -4.61 -15.65 9.39
CA GLU A 111 -6.00 -16.11 9.32
C GLU A 111 -6.98 -14.93 9.38
N ALA A 112 -6.78 -13.97 10.29
CA ALA A 112 -7.55 -12.73 10.32
C ALA A 112 -7.41 -11.92 9.01
N ASN A 113 -6.22 -11.95 8.38
CA ASN A 113 -6.01 -11.34 7.08
C ASN A 113 -6.81 -12.02 5.95
N GLU A 114 -7.13 -13.32 6.04
CA GLU A 114 -8.03 -13.95 5.06
C GLU A 114 -9.43 -13.32 5.08
N GLU A 115 -9.93 -12.95 6.26
CA GLU A 115 -11.23 -12.27 6.38
C GLU A 115 -11.19 -10.88 5.76
N LEU A 116 -10.13 -10.10 6.05
CA LEU A 116 -9.93 -8.79 5.43
C LEU A 116 -9.81 -8.91 3.91
N HIS A 117 -8.98 -9.84 3.42
CA HIS A 117 -8.83 -10.14 2.00
C HIS A 117 -10.19 -10.40 1.32
N ASN A 118 -11.00 -11.29 1.90
CA ASN A 118 -12.29 -11.66 1.34
C ASN A 118 -13.32 -10.51 1.36
N SER A 119 -13.20 -9.57 2.30
CA SER A 119 -14.11 -8.43 2.40
C SER A 119 -14.06 -7.49 1.19
N PHE A 120 -12.94 -7.47 0.45
CA PHE A 120 -12.75 -6.59 -0.72
C PHE A 120 -13.48 -7.05 -2.00
N PHE A 121 -14.05 -8.27 -2.03
CA PHE A 121 -14.71 -8.80 -3.24
C PHE A 121 -16.14 -8.29 -3.43
N LYS A 122 -16.97 -8.37 -2.37
CA LYS A 122 -18.31 -7.77 -2.37
C LYS A 122 -18.31 -6.29 -2.00
N TYR A 123 -17.18 -5.83 -1.47
CA TYR A 123 -16.90 -4.48 -0.97
C TYR A 123 -18.06 -3.83 -0.20
N ASP A 124 -18.06 -4.05 1.11
CA ASP A 124 -18.89 -3.34 2.07
C ASP A 124 -17.94 -2.63 3.05
N GLY A 125 -17.90 -1.29 3.00
CA GLY A 125 -16.94 -0.51 3.78
C GLY A 125 -16.98 -0.79 5.28
N LYS A 126 -18.15 -1.09 5.84
CA LYS A 126 -18.30 -1.45 7.27
C LYS A 126 -17.67 -2.80 7.57
N LYS A 127 -17.86 -3.79 6.69
CA LYS A 127 -17.24 -5.12 6.83
C LYS A 127 -15.73 -5.07 6.63
N VAL A 128 -15.26 -4.27 5.68
CA VAL A 128 -13.83 -4.04 5.42
C VAL A 128 -13.18 -3.40 6.65
N GLU A 129 -13.77 -2.35 7.23
CA GLU A 129 -13.25 -1.72 8.46
C GLU A 129 -13.27 -2.68 9.65
N ALA A 130 -14.34 -3.46 9.83
CA ALA A 130 -14.43 -4.44 10.92
C ALA A 130 -13.34 -5.52 10.80
N ALA A 131 -13.14 -6.07 9.60
CA ALA A 131 -12.09 -7.05 9.35
C ALA A 131 -10.69 -6.46 9.52
N ALA A 132 -10.47 -5.19 9.12
CA ALA A 132 -9.20 -4.49 9.33
C ALA A 132 -8.90 -4.29 10.82
N LYS A 133 -9.91 -3.95 11.63
CA LYS A 133 -9.78 -3.89 13.10
C LYS A 133 -9.43 -5.23 13.69
N LYS A 134 -10.06 -6.33 13.24
CA LYS A 134 -9.75 -7.68 13.70
C LYS A 134 -8.31 -8.07 13.40
N LEU A 135 -7.83 -7.81 12.19
CA LEU A 135 -6.43 -8.04 11.82
C LEU A 135 -5.48 -7.17 12.66
N LYS A 136 -5.82 -5.91 12.92
CA LYS A 136 -5.01 -5.02 13.74
C LYS A 136 -4.82 -5.58 15.15
N LEU A 137 -5.90 -6.04 15.78
CA LEU A 137 -5.86 -6.66 17.11
C LEU A 137 -5.02 -7.93 17.10
N ALA A 138 -5.17 -8.81 16.11
CA ALA A 138 -4.37 -10.02 15.99
C ALA A 138 -2.86 -9.72 15.83
N ILE A 139 -2.49 -8.62 15.17
CA ILE A 139 -1.10 -8.16 15.08
C ILE A 139 -0.60 -7.59 16.42
N GLU A 140 -1.47 -6.99 17.23
CA GLU A 140 -1.12 -6.46 18.57
C GLU A 140 -0.80 -7.58 19.57
N GLU A 141 -1.34 -8.79 19.37
CA GLU A 141 -1.07 -9.98 20.18
C GLU A 141 0.26 -10.70 19.83
N ILE A 142 1.00 -10.23 18.83
CA ILE A 142 2.30 -10.80 18.47
C ILE A 142 3.36 -10.26 19.44
N ASP A 143 3.66 -11.05 20.46
CA ASP A 143 4.74 -10.77 21.43
C ASP A 143 6.11 -11.20 20.86
N ASP A 144 6.63 -10.35 19.97
CA ASP A 144 7.99 -10.43 19.44
C ASP A 144 8.47 -9.03 19.04
N ALA A 145 9.64 -8.62 19.50
CA ALA A 145 10.14 -7.25 19.32
C ALA A 145 10.49 -6.90 17.86
N GLU A 146 11.03 -7.86 17.10
CA GLU A 146 11.41 -7.65 15.69
C GLU A 146 10.15 -7.53 14.83
N LEU A 147 9.19 -8.45 15.01
CA LEU A 147 7.90 -8.45 14.33
C LEU A 147 7.02 -7.27 14.73
N SER A 148 7.00 -6.89 16.01
CA SER A 148 6.25 -5.72 16.49
C SER A 148 6.74 -4.43 15.83
N LYS A 149 8.06 -4.28 15.67
CA LYS A 149 8.65 -3.13 14.98
C LYS A 149 8.33 -3.16 13.49
N LEU A 150 8.46 -4.31 12.85
CA LEU A 150 8.17 -4.54 11.44
C LEU A 150 6.70 -4.21 11.10
N LEU A 151 5.76 -4.65 11.94
CA LEU A 151 4.32 -4.52 11.72
C LEU A 151 3.72 -3.23 12.29
N LYS A 152 4.51 -2.38 12.95
CA LYS A 152 4.04 -1.10 13.50
C LYS A 152 3.35 -0.24 12.43
N PHE A 153 3.95 -0.13 11.25
CA PHE A 153 3.37 0.62 10.13
C PHE A 153 2.06 0.00 9.64
N SER A 154 2.01 -1.34 9.55
CA SER A 154 0.80 -2.07 9.17
C SER A 154 -0.36 -1.78 10.11
N LYS A 155 -0.13 -1.73 11.43
CA LYS A 155 -1.18 -1.39 12.41
C LYS A 155 -1.75 0.01 12.18
N THR A 156 -0.92 0.98 11.85
CA THR A 156 -1.37 2.33 11.48
C THR A 156 -2.25 2.27 10.24
N LYS A 157 -1.80 1.58 9.18
CA LYS A 157 -2.55 1.45 7.91
C LYS A 157 -3.87 0.69 8.06
N LEU A 158 -3.92 -0.31 8.94
CA LEU A 158 -5.18 -0.96 9.31
C LEU A 158 -6.14 -0.02 10.03
N GLY A 159 -5.62 0.90 10.85
CA GLY A 159 -6.43 1.93 11.51
C GLY A 159 -7.02 2.96 10.54
N GLU A 160 -6.34 3.20 9.41
CA GLU A 160 -6.77 4.11 8.33
C GLU A 160 -7.77 3.47 7.35
N ILE A 161 -7.96 2.15 7.39
CA ILE A 161 -9.03 1.49 6.64
C ILE A 161 -10.35 1.80 7.33
N LYS A 162 -11.17 2.64 6.70
CA LYS A 162 -12.45 3.13 7.23
C LYS A 162 -13.59 2.93 6.26
N ALA A 163 -14.80 2.72 6.79
CA ALA A 163 -16.02 2.67 6.00
C ALA A 163 -16.31 3.99 5.27
N SER A 164 -15.83 5.12 5.82
CA SER A 164 -15.96 6.46 5.23
C SER A 164 -14.91 6.76 4.15
N SER A 165 -13.85 5.95 4.03
CA SER A 165 -12.81 6.14 3.02
C SER A 165 -13.23 5.57 1.67
N SER A 166 -12.64 6.08 0.60
CA SER A 166 -12.86 5.52 -0.73
C SER A 166 -12.34 4.07 -0.81
N ARG A 167 -12.87 3.30 -1.77
CA ARG A 167 -12.37 1.95 -2.05
C ARG A 167 -10.88 1.96 -2.41
N ASP A 168 -10.43 2.94 -3.17
CA ASP A 168 -9.06 3.03 -3.64
C ASP A 168 -8.09 3.34 -2.49
N ASP A 169 -8.48 4.19 -1.54
CA ASP A 169 -7.69 4.45 -0.34
C ASP A 169 -7.59 3.20 0.54
N ASN A 170 -8.71 2.49 0.74
CA ASN A 170 -8.72 1.24 1.50
C ASN A 170 -7.89 0.15 0.80
N ASN A 171 -7.95 0.05 -0.53
CA ASN A 171 -7.11 -0.84 -1.33
C ASN A 171 -5.63 -0.49 -1.18
N GLN A 172 -5.28 0.79 -1.18
CA GLN A 172 -3.89 1.23 -1.02
C GLN A 172 -3.37 0.91 0.38
N ASN A 173 -4.15 1.16 1.43
CA ASN A 173 -3.80 0.80 2.79
C ASN A 173 -3.65 -0.71 2.95
N TYR A 174 -4.56 -1.50 2.37
CA TYR A 174 -4.46 -2.96 2.40
C TYR A 174 -3.24 -3.50 1.65
N HIS A 175 -2.85 -2.87 0.54
CA HIS A 175 -1.63 -3.20 -0.17
C HIS A 175 -0.37 -2.97 0.66
N LEU A 176 -0.30 -1.86 1.38
CA LEU A 176 0.83 -1.55 2.26
C LEU A 176 0.94 -2.58 3.40
N VAL A 177 -0.19 -2.95 4.01
CA VAL A 177 -0.24 -4.03 5.01
C VAL A 177 0.22 -5.36 4.41
N SER A 178 -0.28 -5.69 3.22
CA SER A 178 0.07 -6.90 2.48
C SER A 178 1.56 -7.01 2.20
N MET A 179 2.23 -5.92 1.85
CA MET A 179 3.69 -5.91 1.62
C MET A 179 4.47 -6.29 2.89
N ALA A 180 4.05 -5.78 4.05
CA ALA A 180 4.66 -6.14 5.32
C ALA A 180 4.39 -7.61 5.68
N LEU A 181 3.16 -8.11 5.46
CA LEU A 181 2.84 -9.53 5.68
C LEU A 181 3.62 -10.45 4.73
N ILE A 182 3.83 -10.03 3.47
CA ILE A 182 4.71 -10.74 2.51
C ILE A 182 6.13 -10.82 3.07
N HIS A 183 6.64 -9.72 3.62
CA HIS A 183 7.96 -9.71 4.24
C HIS A 183 8.03 -10.70 5.42
N VAL A 184 6.98 -10.80 6.24
CA VAL A 184 6.89 -11.79 7.33
C VAL A 184 6.92 -13.21 6.78
N VAL A 185 6.03 -13.60 5.87
CA VAL A 185 5.92 -14.99 5.38
C VAL A 185 7.16 -15.45 4.60
N ASN A 186 7.88 -14.52 3.97
CA ASN A 186 9.12 -14.81 3.25
C ASN A 186 10.34 -14.87 4.16
N THR A 187 10.32 -14.16 5.29
CA THR A 187 11.46 -14.09 6.21
C THR A 187 11.39 -15.17 7.29
N TYR A 188 10.19 -15.47 7.80
CA TYR A 188 9.98 -16.34 8.96
C TYR A 188 9.22 -17.62 8.61
N ASP A 189 9.56 -18.72 9.28
CA ASP A 189 8.87 -19.99 9.13
C ASP A 189 7.52 -19.99 9.86
N VAL A 190 6.48 -19.63 9.13
CA VAL A 190 5.07 -19.67 9.56
C VAL A 190 4.33 -20.86 8.95
N GLY A 191 5.07 -21.87 8.46
CA GLY A 191 4.54 -23.00 7.69
C GLY A 191 4.35 -22.69 6.20
N SER A 192 3.76 -23.64 5.46
CA SER A 192 3.60 -23.61 4.00
C SER A 192 2.21 -23.19 3.50
N LYS A 193 1.33 -22.76 4.42
CA LYS A 193 -0.05 -22.39 4.07
C LYS A 193 -0.11 -21.13 3.21
N TYR A 194 0.69 -20.12 3.55
CA TYR A 194 0.58 -18.77 3.01
C TYR A 194 1.69 -18.49 2.00
N ASN A 195 1.32 -17.93 0.85
CA ASN A 195 2.25 -17.47 -0.16
C ASN A 195 1.96 -16.02 -0.53
N ALA A 196 2.98 -15.33 -1.00
CA ALA A 196 2.89 -14.02 -1.63
C ALA A 196 2.35 -14.15 -3.05
N TYR A 197 1.51 -13.20 -3.44
CA TYR A 197 0.92 -13.05 -4.76
C TYR A 197 1.04 -11.60 -5.22
N SER A 198 1.06 -11.41 -6.53
CA SER A 198 1.07 -10.08 -7.13
C SER A 198 0.23 -10.01 -8.39
N CYS A 199 -0.17 -8.79 -8.76
CA CYS A 199 -0.80 -8.52 -10.05
C CYS A 199 -0.12 -7.30 -10.69
N PRO A 200 0.56 -7.45 -11.83
CA PRO A 200 1.27 -6.36 -12.48
C PRO A 200 0.34 -5.28 -13.03
N MET A 201 -0.90 -5.65 -13.41
CA MET A 201 -1.88 -4.72 -13.97
C MET A 201 -2.35 -3.68 -12.95
N VAL A 202 -2.70 -4.12 -11.73
CA VAL A 202 -3.09 -3.21 -10.63
C VAL A 202 -1.90 -2.74 -9.79
N LYS A 203 -0.69 -3.27 -10.05
CA LYS A 203 0.56 -3.00 -9.32
C LYS A 203 0.43 -3.24 -7.81
N LYS A 204 -0.33 -4.26 -7.41
CA LYS A 204 -0.56 -4.62 -6.00
C LYS A 204 -0.05 -6.01 -5.68
N LYS A 205 0.16 -6.26 -4.39
CA LYS A 205 0.56 -7.54 -3.82
C LYS A 205 -0.29 -7.90 -2.61
N TRP A 206 -0.41 -9.18 -2.33
CA TRP A 206 -1.14 -9.73 -1.18
C TRP A 206 -0.59 -11.05 -0.71
N VAL A 207 -1.00 -11.46 0.49
CA VAL A 207 -0.79 -12.81 1.03
C VAL A 207 -2.08 -13.61 0.89
N GLN A 208 -1.97 -14.87 0.47
CA GLN A 208 -3.11 -15.78 0.34
C GLN A 208 -2.76 -17.18 0.83
N ASN A 209 -3.75 -17.81 1.47
CA ASN A 209 -3.69 -19.22 1.86
C ASN A 209 -3.82 -20.11 0.63
N SER A 210 -2.68 -20.65 0.19
CA SER A 210 -2.58 -21.46 -1.04
C SER A 210 -3.06 -22.89 -0.83
N LYS A 211 -3.14 -23.37 0.41
CA LYS A 211 -3.74 -24.68 0.72
C LYS A 211 -5.26 -24.63 0.61
N LYS A 212 -5.88 -23.52 1.02
CA LYS A 212 -7.32 -23.31 0.93
C LYS A 212 -7.77 -22.87 -0.47
N MET A 213 -6.98 -22.02 -1.13
CA MET A 213 -7.26 -21.51 -2.47
C MET A 213 -5.99 -21.54 -3.31
N ALA A 214 -5.87 -22.54 -4.18
CA ALA A 214 -4.69 -22.71 -5.03
C ALA A 214 -4.63 -21.70 -6.19
N LYS A 215 -5.79 -21.28 -6.70
CA LYS A 215 -5.89 -20.27 -7.77
C LYS A 215 -5.69 -18.87 -7.21
N VAL A 216 -5.08 -17.99 -8.00
CA VAL A 216 -4.96 -16.55 -7.72
C VAL A 216 -6.33 -15.99 -7.33
N HIS A 217 -6.38 -15.24 -6.23
CA HIS A 217 -7.58 -14.55 -5.78
C HIS A 217 -7.23 -13.10 -5.48
N ASN A 218 -7.49 -12.21 -6.43
CA ASN A 218 -7.05 -10.81 -6.43
C ASN A 218 -8.14 -9.91 -5.80
N PRO A 219 -7.92 -9.37 -4.59
CA PRO A 219 -8.91 -8.57 -3.88
C PRO A 219 -9.07 -7.16 -4.47
N TYR A 220 -8.09 -6.72 -5.26
CA TYR A 220 -8.05 -5.38 -5.84
C TYR A 220 -8.82 -5.29 -7.17
N ALA A 221 -9.10 -6.43 -7.81
CA ALA A 221 -9.81 -6.51 -9.08
C ALA A 221 -10.88 -7.62 -9.02
N PRO A 222 -12.00 -7.43 -8.31
CA PRO A 222 -13.00 -8.47 -8.09
C PRO A 222 -13.70 -8.94 -9.37
N ASN A 223 -13.70 -8.12 -10.43
CA ASN A 223 -14.22 -8.49 -11.75
C ASN A 223 -13.26 -9.41 -12.52
N MET A 224 -12.00 -9.49 -12.08
CA MET A 224 -10.96 -10.36 -12.63
C MET A 224 -10.19 -11.04 -11.48
N PRO A 225 -10.88 -11.84 -10.65
CA PRO A 225 -10.34 -12.32 -9.39
C PRO A 225 -9.15 -13.27 -9.59
N HIS A 226 -8.97 -13.83 -10.78
CA HIS A 226 -7.84 -14.71 -11.11
C HIS A 226 -6.67 -13.99 -11.80
N CYS A 227 -6.71 -12.66 -11.90
CA CYS A 227 -5.64 -11.87 -12.48
C CYS A 227 -4.46 -11.71 -11.51
N GLY A 228 -3.30 -12.23 -11.90
CA GLY A 228 -2.05 -12.13 -11.13
C GLY A 228 -1.24 -13.43 -11.17
N SER A 229 -0.25 -13.53 -10.29
CA SER A 229 0.61 -14.69 -10.14
C SER A 229 0.91 -14.99 -8.68
N LYS A 230 1.20 -16.26 -8.39
CA LYS A 230 1.80 -16.68 -7.12
C LYS A 230 3.30 -16.43 -7.20
N ASP A 231 3.83 -15.59 -6.31
CA ASP A 231 5.23 -15.16 -6.33
C ASP A 231 6.15 -16.13 -5.55
N THR A 232 5.59 -16.97 -4.68
CA THR A 232 6.34 -17.84 -3.76
C THR A 232 5.73 -19.24 -3.66
N ASN A 233 6.53 -20.21 -3.23
CA ASN A 233 6.09 -21.59 -3.04
C ASN A 233 6.77 -22.19 -1.81
N HIS A 234 6.28 -21.77 -0.63
CA HIS A 234 6.73 -22.21 0.69
C HIS A 234 6.21 -23.60 1.06
#